data_AF-A0AAJ2CD86-F1
#
_entry.id   AF-A0AAJ2CD86-F1
#
_cell.length_a   1.000
_cell.length_b   1.000
_cell.length_c   1.000
_cell.angle_alpha   90.00
_cell.angle_beta   90.00
_cell.angle_gamma   90.00
#
_symmetry.space_group_name_H-M   'P 1'
#
loop_
_entity.id
_entity.type
_entity.pdbx_description
1 polymer ?
#
loop_
_entity_poly.entity_id
_entity_poly.type
_entity_poly.pdbx_seq_one_letter_code
_entity_poly.pdbx_strand_id
1 'polypeptide(L)'
;MIDGVVLEPEQAERLRLDTLREYRILDTGPEEAFDRVTKMVADLYDAPIALVSLVDDCRQWFKSSYGLDVPETPRDISFCQYVIAEDKPVVVVDVLGDERFRDNPLVTGDPFIRFYAGVPLRAYNGTILGTLCVIDRKERPVLVERELARLEDFAAIIMAEADLRRIVAQRDDARQTLERALDFSGIATWRYDARTGAIQWDGAVAELWGADFETALADIDGFYERLLPEDRDGVRIVLGGSVANGSHYATEYRIQHPERGVRWIAVRADWDVRSNDAILTGISIDITEQKSRQENANLLMRELHHRMRNLFATVSAIISLTRHAATDVDDYVERITGRLDALNRAQNVLLGANFMTGSMHALLREVEAAFPRIRWSGPDLLLPENALVAMALVFNELATNAVKHGALSGASGDVDIQWTQDPEGQQPRLFRLTWTESGNDGPIGPPEKTSFGTLLMERSVRNNLGGTIERHWEPTGLKLDITLPARWRDA
;
A
#
# COMPACT_ATOMS: atom_id res chain seq x y z
N MET A 1 -30.36 -35.20 -3.85
CA MET A 1 -31.26 -34.05 -3.61
C MET A 1 -30.52 -32.96 -2.85
N ILE A 2 -30.24 -31.83 -3.49
CA ILE A 2 -29.89 -30.56 -2.84
C ILE A 2 -30.95 -29.55 -3.31
N ASP A 3 -31.62 -28.89 -2.36
CA ASP A 3 -32.45 -27.68 -2.54
C ASP A 3 -33.56 -27.66 -3.60
N GLY A 4 -34.21 -28.80 -3.90
CA GLY A 4 -35.47 -28.80 -4.65
C GLY A 4 -35.42 -28.23 -6.09
N VAL A 5 -34.22 -27.96 -6.61
CA VAL A 5 -33.97 -27.55 -7.99
C VAL A 5 -33.50 -28.78 -8.76
N VAL A 6 -34.28 -29.22 -9.73
CA VAL A 6 -33.86 -30.26 -10.68
C VAL A 6 -32.84 -29.61 -11.61
N LEU A 7 -31.56 -29.92 -11.41
CA LEU A 7 -30.50 -29.50 -12.32
C LEU A 7 -30.68 -30.19 -13.67
N GLU A 8 -30.42 -29.46 -14.76
CA GLU A 8 -30.34 -30.08 -16.08
C GLU A 8 -29.19 -31.10 -16.12
N PRO A 9 -29.29 -32.20 -16.91
CA PRO A 9 -28.31 -33.28 -16.91
C PRO A 9 -26.86 -32.82 -17.13
N GLU A 10 -26.64 -31.85 -18.02
CA GLU A 10 -25.31 -31.28 -18.29
C GLU A 10 -24.75 -30.50 -17.09
N GLN A 11 -25.62 -29.80 -16.35
CA GLN A 11 -25.23 -29.04 -15.16
C GLN A 11 -24.92 -29.98 -13.99
N ALA A 12 -25.71 -31.04 -13.82
CA ALA A 12 -25.46 -32.09 -12.83
C ALA A 12 -24.13 -32.81 -13.09
N GLU A 13 -23.84 -33.14 -14.35
CA GLU A 13 -22.57 -33.77 -14.74
C GLU A 13 -21.38 -32.83 -14.51
N ARG A 14 -21.51 -31.55 -14.87
CA ARG A 14 -20.46 -30.54 -14.61
C ARG A 14 -20.17 -30.41 -13.11
N LEU A 15 -21.21 -30.30 -12.28
CA LEU A 15 -21.06 -30.24 -10.83
C LEU A 15 -20.35 -31.48 -10.27
N ARG A 16 -20.71 -32.67 -10.75
CA ARG A 16 -20.09 -33.93 -10.36
C ARG A 16 -18.59 -33.97 -10.71
N LEU A 17 -18.24 -33.56 -11.93
CA LEU A 17 -16.84 -33.50 -12.38
C LEU A 17 -16.03 -32.46 -11.61
N ASP A 18 -16.60 -31.27 -11.35
CA ASP A 18 -15.94 -30.25 -10.54
C ASP A 18 -15.74 -30.75 -9.10
N THR A 19 -16.73 -31.43 -8.52
CA THR A 19 -16.60 -32.07 -7.21
C THR A 19 -15.49 -33.14 -7.23
N LEU A 20 -15.46 -34.02 -8.24
CA LEU A 20 -14.42 -35.05 -8.35
C LEU A 20 -13.00 -34.44 -8.39
N ARG A 21 -12.83 -33.32 -9.10
CA ARG A 21 -11.56 -32.57 -9.15
C ARG A 21 -11.18 -31.96 -7.81
N GLU A 22 -12.15 -31.48 -7.02
CA GLU A 22 -11.90 -30.92 -5.68
C GLU A 22 -11.28 -31.94 -4.71
N TYR A 23 -11.60 -33.22 -4.85
CA TYR A 23 -11.00 -34.28 -4.02
C TYR A 23 -9.52 -34.55 -4.35
N ARG A 24 -9.00 -34.06 -5.50
CA ARG A 24 -7.60 -34.22 -5.94
C ARG A 24 -7.08 -35.66 -5.79
N ILE A 25 -7.96 -36.62 -6.11
CA ILE A 25 -7.75 -38.05 -5.89
C ILE A 25 -7.52 -38.83 -7.20
N LEU A 26 -7.98 -38.30 -8.34
CA LEU A 26 -7.68 -38.85 -9.67
C LEU A 26 -6.18 -38.77 -9.97
N ASP A 27 -5.67 -39.77 -10.70
CA ASP A 27 -4.26 -39.87 -11.13
C ASP A 27 -3.23 -39.83 -10.00
N THR A 28 -3.67 -40.11 -8.77
CA THR A 28 -2.77 -40.23 -7.61
C THR A 28 -2.27 -41.66 -7.46
N GLY A 29 -1.12 -41.83 -6.80
CA GLY A 29 -0.57 -43.16 -6.53
C GLY A 29 -1.49 -44.06 -5.69
N PRO A 30 -1.21 -45.37 -5.63
CA PRO A 30 -1.89 -46.30 -4.74
C PRO A 30 -1.82 -45.84 -3.27
N GLU A 31 -2.89 -46.07 -2.53
CA GLU A 31 -3.01 -45.65 -1.14
C GLU A 31 -3.54 -46.79 -0.28
N GLU A 32 -2.74 -47.17 0.73
CA GLU A 32 -3.03 -48.33 1.59
C GLU A 32 -4.42 -48.26 2.25
N ALA A 33 -4.91 -47.06 2.55
CA ALA A 33 -6.23 -46.88 3.13
C ALA A 33 -7.36 -47.41 2.22
N PHE A 34 -7.29 -47.16 0.91
CA PHE A 34 -8.26 -47.65 -0.06
C PHE A 34 -8.02 -49.13 -0.42
N ASP A 35 -6.75 -49.54 -0.54
CA ASP A 35 -6.35 -50.93 -0.85
C ASP A 35 -6.76 -51.93 0.23
N ARG A 36 -6.75 -51.51 1.49
CA ARG A 36 -7.28 -52.34 2.60
C ARG A 36 -8.77 -52.58 2.43
N VAL A 37 -9.54 -51.58 2.01
CA VAL A 37 -10.99 -51.72 1.83
C VAL A 37 -11.32 -52.65 0.67
N THR A 38 -10.71 -52.47 -0.52
CA THR A 38 -10.96 -53.36 -1.66
C THR A 38 -10.62 -54.80 -1.36
N LYS A 39 -9.49 -55.04 -0.68
CA LYS A 39 -9.12 -56.37 -0.20
C LYS A 39 -10.14 -56.95 0.78
N MET A 40 -10.56 -56.19 1.80
CA MET A 40 -11.56 -56.64 2.77
C MET A 40 -12.91 -56.95 2.12
N VAL A 41 -13.30 -56.16 1.11
CA VAL A 41 -14.51 -56.39 0.32
C VAL A 41 -14.35 -57.66 -0.53
N ALA A 42 -13.25 -57.85 -1.24
CA ALA A 42 -13.01 -59.09 -1.98
C ALA A 42 -13.07 -60.33 -1.07
N ASP A 43 -12.43 -60.28 0.10
CA ASP A 43 -12.41 -61.36 1.08
C ASP A 43 -13.81 -61.61 1.68
N LEU A 44 -14.56 -60.56 2.04
CA LEU A 44 -15.89 -60.69 2.66
C LEU A 44 -16.91 -61.31 1.72
N TYR A 45 -16.86 -60.95 0.43
CA TYR A 45 -17.77 -61.48 -0.58
C TYR A 45 -17.22 -62.73 -1.25
N ASP A 46 -16.02 -63.23 -0.89
CA ASP A 46 -15.35 -64.34 -1.58
C ASP A 46 -15.28 -64.13 -3.10
N ALA A 47 -15.00 -62.89 -3.53
CA ALA A 47 -15.04 -62.48 -4.93
C ALA A 47 -13.62 -62.23 -5.47
N PRO A 48 -13.35 -62.59 -6.74
CA PRO A 48 -12.02 -62.44 -7.30
C PRO A 48 -11.64 -60.99 -7.55
N ILE A 49 -12.61 -60.07 -7.69
CA ILE A 49 -12.36 -58.68 -8.08
C ILE A 49 -13.20 -57.73 -7.20
N ALA A 50 -12.54 -56.71 -6.65
CA ALA A 50 -13.19 -55.59 -5.96
C ALA A 50 -12.48 -54.28 -6.28
N LEU A 51 -13.22 -53.23 -6.63
CA LEU A 51 -12.67 -51.98 -7.16
C LEU A 51 -13.29 -50.78 -6.46
N VAL A 52 -12.45 -49.81 -6.08
CA VAL A 52 -12.87 -48.42 -5.83
C VAL A 52 -12.64 -47.66 -7.12
N SER A 53 -13.73 -47.31 -7.79
CA SER A 53 -13.72 -46.70 -9.10
C SER A 53 -14.21 -45.27 -9.03
N LEU A 54 -13.51 -44.34 -9.66
CA LEU A 54 -13.93 -42.95 -9.85
C LEU A 54 -14.19 -42.74 -11.34
N VAL A 55 -15.30 -42.07 -11.67
CA VAL A 55 -15.71 -41.91 -13.08
C VAL A 55 -15.46 -40.47 -13.51
N ASP A 56 -14.54 -40.27 -14.43
CA ASP A 56 -14.21 -38.98 -15.03
C ASP A 56 -15.10 -38.68 -16.25
N ASP A 57 -14.78 -37.67 -17.03
CA ASP A 57 -15.52 -37.32 -18.24
C ASP A 57 -15.49 -38.44 -19.31
N CYS A 58 -14.33 -39.02 -19.59
CA CYS A 58 -14.10 -39.98 -20.68
C CYS A 58 -13.64 -41.38 -20.21
N ARG A 59 -13.34 -41.55 -18.92
CA ARG A 59 -12.79 -42.79 -18.37
C ARG A 59 -13.35 -43.13 -16.99
N GLN A 60 -13.22 -44.40 -16.61
CA GLN A 60 -13.30 -44.86 -15.23
C GLN A 60 -11.90 -45.18 -14.75
N TRP A 61 -11.47 -44.50 -13.70
CA TRP A 61 -10.15 -44.66 -13.09
C TRP A 61 -10.26 -45.41 -11.76
N PHE A 62 -9.37 -46.36 -11.51
CA PHE A 62 -9.40 -47.19 -10.31
C PHE A 62 -8.50 -46.60 -9.23
N LYS A 63 -9.11 -46.05 -8.18
CA LYS A 63 -8.37 -45.58 -7.01
C LYS A 63 -7.73 -46.73 -6.24
N SER A 64 -8.40 -47.87 -6.25
CA SER A 64 -7.90 -49.11 -5.70
C SER A 64 -8.50 -50.28 -6.47
N SER A 65 -7.66 -51.28 -6.74
CA SER A 65 -8.05 -52.47 -7.49
C SER A 65 -7.51 -53.73 -6.81
N TYR A 66 -8.42 -54.63 -6.44
CA TYR A 66 -8.08 -55.98 -6.04
C TYR A 66 -8.47 -56.94 -7.16
N GLY A 67 -7.54 -57.80 -7.59
CA GLY A 67 -7.79 -58.87 -8.57
C GLY A 67 -7.90 -58.44 -10.03
N LEU A 68 -7.61 -57.17 -10.33
CA LEU A 68 -7.58 -56.61 -11.67
C LEU A 68 -6.31 -55.76 -11.83
N ASP A 69 -5.55 -55.99 -12.90
CA ASP A 69 -4.24 -55.37 -13.15
C ASP A 69 -4.31 -54.34 -14.29
N VAL A 70 -5.33 -53.50 -14.24
CA VAL A 70 -5.46 -52.32 -15.11
C VAL A 70 -5.82 -51.10 -14.26
N PRO A 71 -5.28 -49.90 -14.54
CA PRO A 71 -5.51 -48.70 -13.73
C PRO A 71 -6.78 -47.93 -14.13
N GLU A 72 -7.30 -48.15 -15.34
CA GLU A 72 -8.49 -47.48 -15.85
C GLU A 72 -9.14 -48.24 -17.01
N THR A 73 -10.37 -47.85 -17.35
CA THR A 73 -11.12 -48.32 -18.52
C THR A 73 -11.86 -47.15 -19.18
N PRO A 74 -12.17 -47.21 -20.49
CA PRO A 74 -13.07 -46.25 -21.12
C PRO A 74 -14.43 -46.18 -20.40
N ARG A 75 -15.00 -44.96 -20.27
CA ARG A 75 -16.26 -44.77 -19.53
C ARG A 75 -17.45 -45.46 -20.19
N ASP A 76 -17.50 -45.46 -21.52
CA ASP A 76 -18.60 -46.03 -22.31
C ASP A 76 -18.79 -47.54 -22.10
N ILE A 77 -17.72 -48.27 -21.78
CA ILE A 77 -17.78 -49.70 -21.46
C ILE A 77 -17.94 -49.98 -19.95
N SER A 78 -17.96 -48.95 -19.11
CA SER A 78 -18.04 -49.12 -17.66
C SER A 78 -19.40 -49.63 -17.19
N PHE A 79 -19.39 -50.48 -16.16
CA PHE A 79 -20.60 -50.81 -15.40
C PHE A 79 -20.96 -49.71 -14.40
N CYS A 80 -19.95 -48.98 -13.92
CA CYS A 80 -20.07 -47.99 -12.86
C CYS A 80 -20.83 -46.74 -13.29
N GLN A 81 -20.85 -46.40 -14.58
CA GLN A 81 -21.68 -45.30 -15.09
C GLN A 81 -23.18 -45.52 -14.82
N TYR A 82 -23.64 -46.78 -14.75
CA TYR A 82 -25.05 -47.07 -14.52
C TYR A 82 -25.45 -46.79 -13.07
N VAL A 83 -24.55 -47.02 -12.11
CA VAL A 83 -24.76 -46.63 -10.70
C VAL A 83 -24.86 -45.10 -10.57
N ILE A 84 -24.05 -44.37 -11.32
CA ILE A 84 -24.08 -42.90 -11.34
C ILE A 84 -25.37 -42.39 -11.99
N ALA A 85 -25.72 -42.94 -13.17
CA ALA A 85 -26.89 -42.52 -13.94
C ALA A 85 -28.21 -42.84 -13.22
N GLU A 86 -28.27 -43.97 -12.50
CA GLU A 86 -29.47 -44.42 -11.80
C GLU A 86 -29.59 -43.88 -10.36
N ASP A 87 -28.54 -43.25 -9.83
CA ASP A 87 -28.45 -42.73 -8.46
C ASP A 87 -28.78 -43.77 -7.36
N LYS A 88 -28.48 -45.05 -7.61
CA LYS A 88 -28.77 -46.17 -6.70
C LYS A 88 -27.82 -47.35 -6.94
N PRO A 89 -27.69 -48.30 -6.00
CA PRO A 89 -26.93 -49.52 -6.23
C PRO A 89 -27.44 -50.31 -7.44
N VAL A 90 -26.52 -50.89 -8.20
CA VAL A 90 -26.81 -51.76 -9.35
C VAL A 90 -26.25 -53.15 -9.08
N VAL A 91 -27.11 -54.16 -9.14
CA VAL A 91 -26.74 -55.57 -8.97
C VAL A 91 -27.21 -56.35 -10.19
N VAL A 92 -26.28 -57.04 -10.84
CA VAL A 92 -26.51 -57.90 -12.01
C VAL A 92 -25.99 -59.29 -11.66
N VAL A 93 -26.93 -60.21 -11.40
CA VAL A 93 -26.66 -61.60 -10.99
C VAL A 93 -26.01 -62.44 -12.08
N ASP A 94 -26.40 -62.15 -13.33
CA ASP A 94 -25.89 -62.73 -14.55
C ASP A 94 -25.97 -61.68 -15.67
N VAL A 95 -24.81 -61.19 -16.12
CA VAL A 95 -24.71 -60.17 -17.18
C VAL A 95 -25.04 -60.66 -18.59
N LEU A 96 -24.99 -61.98 -18.90
CA LEU A 96 -25.42 -62.45 -20.23
C LEU A 96 -26.95 -62.37 -20.40
N GLY A 97 -27.69 -62.43 -19.29
CA GLY A 97 -29.12 -62.18 -19.26
C GLY A 97 -29.48 -60.70 -19.43
N ASP A 98 -28.59 -59.78 -19.07
CA ASP A 98 -28.84 -58.34 -19.08
C ASP A 98 -28.54 -57.74 -20.47
N GLU A 99 -29.57 -57.14 -21.11
CA GLU A 99 -29.44 -56.52 -22.44
C GLU A 99 -28.44 -55.36 -22.47
N ARG A 100 -28.18 -54.71 -21.33
CA ARG A 100 -27.21 -53.60 -21.24
C ARG A 100 -25.76 -54.06 -21.32
N PHE A 101 -25.48 -55.31 -20.93
CA PHE A 101 -24.12 -55.76 -20.66
C PHE A 101 -23.68 -57.00 -21.45
N ARG A 102 -24.61 -57.80 -22.02
CA ARG A 102 -24.26 -59.06 -22.69
C ARG A 102 -23.22 -58.95 -23.81
N ASP A 103 -23.21 -57.82 -24.53
CA ASP A 103 -22.30 -57.54 -25.64
C ASP A 103 -21.13 -56.61 -25.23
N ASN A 104 -21.00 -56.30 -23.93
CA ASN A 104 -19.96 -55.41 -23.43
C ASN A 104 -18.58 -56.08 -23.54
N PRO A 105 -17.52 -55.36 -23.96
CA PRO A 105 -16.16 -55.91 -24.09
C PRO A 105 -15.63 -56.58 -22.81
N LEU A 106 -15.99 -56.08 -21.63
CA LEU A 106 -15.58 -56.65 -20.32
C LEU A 106 -16.28 -57.98 -20.00
N VAL A 107 -17.34 -58.33 -20.73
CA VAL A 107 -18.09 -59.59 -20.61
C VAL A 107 -17.62 -60.59 -21.65
N THR A 108 -17.51 -60.16 -22.91
CA THR A 108 -17.11 -61.03 -24.04
C THR A 108 -15.60 -61.29 -24.11
N GLY A 109 -14.79 -60.42 -23.50
CA GLY A 109 -13.34 -60.52 -23.38
C GLY A 109 -12.89 -60.44 -21.93
N ASP A 110 -11.57 -60.42 -21.70
CA ASP A 110 -11.00 -60.26 -20.35
C ASP A 110 -11.56 -58.99 -19.67
N PRO A 111 -12.03 -59.05 -18.40
CA PRO A 111 -11.85 -60.12 -17.43
C PRO A 111 -12.97 -61.18 -17.38
N PHE A 112 -13.83 -61.25 -18.39
CA PHE A 112 -14.99 -62.16 -18.49
C PHE A 112 -15.98 -61.98 -17.35
N ILE A 113 -16.41 -60.74 -17.13
CA ILE A 113 -17.38 -60.39 -16.08
C ILE A 113 -18.66 -61.21 -16.30
N ARG A 114 -19.14 -61.83 -15.23
CA ARG A 114 -20.39 -62.59 -15.20
C ARG A 114 -21.37 -62.05 -14.15
N PHE A 115 -20.84 -61.49 -13.07
CA PHE A 115 -21.58 -60.85 -11.97
C PHE A 115 -21.01 -59.46 -11.69
N TYR A 116 -21.89 -58.51 -11.38
CA TYR A 116 -21.53 -57.17 -10.94
C TYR A 116 -22.45 -56.69 -9.81
N ALA A 117 -21.87 -56.17 -8.73
CA ALA A 117 -22.60 -55.40 -7.72
C ALA A 117 -21.83 -54.12 -7.41
N GLY A 118 -22.44 -52.96 -7.70
CA GLY A 118 -21.85 -51.65 -7.48
C GLY A 118 -22.74 -50.77 -6.60
N VAL A 119 -22.14 -50.08 -5.64
CA VAL A 119 -22.79 -49.08 -4.77
C VAL A 119 -22.16 -47.70 -4.98
N PRO A 120 -22.93 -46.62 -4.82
CA PRO A 120 -22.44 -45.27 -5.10
C PRO A 120 -21.45 -44.76 -4.05
N LEU A 121 -20.38 -44.12 -4.51
CA LEU A 121 -19.48 -43.31 -3.69
C LEU A 121 -20.01 -41.87 -3.65
N ARG A 122 -20.78 -41.55 -2.61
CA ARG A 122 -21.48 -40.26 -2.46
C ARG A 122 -20.60 -39.24 -1.73
N ALA A 123 -20.37 -38.09 -2.35
CA ALA A 123 -19.65 -36.95 -1.77
C ALA A 123 -20.51 -36.18 -0.75
N TYR A 124 -19.87 -35.25 -0.03
CA TYR A 124 -20.54 -34.38 0.96
C TYR A 124 -21.68 -33.54 0.37
N ASN A 125 -21.63 -33.23 -0.93
CA ASN A 125 -22.68 -32.53 -1.66
C ASN A 125 -23.66 -33.50 -2.37
N GLY A 126 -23.68 -34.77 -1.99
CA GLY A 126 -24.60 -35.78 -2.52
C GLY A 126 -24.35 -36.22 -3.96
N THR A 127 -23.36 -35.66 -4.67
CA THR A 127 -22.96 -36.15 -6.00
C THR A 127 -22.28 -37.52 -5.90
N ILE A 128 -22.46 -38.37 -6.92
CA ILE A 128 -21.80 -39.67 -6.98
C ILE A 128 -20.50 -39.53 -7.77
N LEU A 129 -19.36 -39.71 -7.12
CA LEU A 129 -18.05 -39.58 -7.77
C LEU A 129 -17.62 -40.85 -8.51
N GLY A 130 -18.22 -41.98 -8.14
CA GLY A 130 -17.87 -43.28 -8.63
C GLY A 130 -18.56 -44.39 -7.84
N THR A 131 -17.93 -45.56 -7.77
CA THR A 131 -18.52 -46.74 -7.14
C THR A 131 -17.50 -47.58 -6.39
N LEU A 132 -17.94 -48.19 -5.30
CA LEU A 132 -17.33 -49.43 -4.81
C LEU A 132 -18.06 -50.60 -5.48
N CYS A 133 -17.34 -51.48 -6.16
CA CYS A 133 -17.98 -52.63 -6.81
C CYS A 133 -17.26 -53.95 -6.55
N VAL A 134 -18.05 -55.02 -6.55
CA VAL A 134 -17.65 -56.43 -6.49
C VAL A 134 -17.97 -57.07 -7.82
N ILE A 135 -17.00 -57.78 -8.38
CA ILE A 135 -17.09 -58.42 -9.70
C ILE A 135 -16.69 -59.89 -9.59
N ASP A 136 -17.42 -60.75 -10.30
CA ASP A 136 -17.06 -62.16 -10.43
C ASP A 136 -17.18 -62.62 -11.90
N ARG A 137 -16.39 -63.65 -12.23
CA ARG A 137 -16.40 -64.39 -13.49
C ARG A 137 -17.43 -65.52 -13.51
N LYS A 138 -18.11 -65.73 -12.38
CA LYS A 138 -19.25 -66.65 -12.23
C LYS A 138 -20.51 -65.88 -11.86
N GLU A 139 -21.67 -66.47 -12.16
CA GLU A 139 -22.94 -65.93 -11.70
C GLU A 139 -23.05 -66.08 -10.18
N ARG A 140 -23.79 -65.18 -9.54
CA ARG A 140 -24.03 -65.22 -8.09
C ARG A 140 -25.50 -64.97 -7.79
N PRO A 141 -26.01 -65.45 -6.64
CA PRO A 141 -27.32 -65.05 -6.15
C PRO A 141 -27.43 -63.53 -5.99
N VAL A 142 -28.66 -63.02 -6.00
CA VAL A 142 -28.93 -61.62 -5.62
C VAL A 142 -28.40 -61.40 -4.21
N LEU A 143 -27.64 -60.32 -4.00
CA LEU A 143 -27.20 -59.93 -2.67
C LEU A 143 -28.41 -59.60 -1.81
N VAL A 144 -28.50 -60.22 -0.62
CA VAL A 144 -29.58 -59.87 0.31
C VAL A 144 -29.39 -58.46 0.84
N GLU A 145 -30.46 -57.82 1.33
CA GLU A 145 -30.43 -56.43 1.80
C GLU A 145 -29.28 -56.13 2.79
N ARG A 146 -28.98 -57.08 3.69
CA ARG A 146 -27.87 -56.96 4.64
C ARG A 146 -26.50 -56.99 3.97
N GLU A 147 -26.33 -57.74 2.89
CA GLU A 147 -25.08 -57.78 2.12
C GLU A 147 -24.92 -56.51 1.30
N LEU A 148 -25.99 -55.99 0.70
CA LEU A 148 -25.92 -54.72 -0.02
C LEU A 148 -25.60 -53.56 0.94
N ALA A 149 -26.26 -53.51 2.11
CA ALA A 149 -26.00 -52.51 3.14
C ALA A 149 -24.55 -52.52 3.63
N ARG A 150 -23.93 -53.70 3.79
CA ARG A 150 -22.50 -53.79 4.13
C ARG A 150 -21.60 -53.20 3.06
N LEU A 151 -21.93 -53.38 1.79
CA LEU A 151 -21.16 -52.80 0.69
C LEU A 151 -21.29 -51.28 0.70
N GLU A 152 -22.49 -50.76 0.99
CA GLU A 152 -22.74 -49.33 1.20
C GLU A 152 -21.97 -48.78 2.41
N ASP A 153 -21.87 -49.54 3.52
CA ASP A 153 -21.06 -49.16 4.68
C ASP A 153 -19.56 -49.02 4.30
N PHE A 154 -19.02 -49.94 3.51
CA PHE A 154 -17.65 -49.81 2.99
C PHE A 154 -17.49 -48.60 2.07
N ALA A 155 -18.47 -48.33 1.20
CA ALA A 155 -18.48 -47.14 0.36
C ALA A 155 -18.48 -45.85 1.19
N ALA A 156 -19.23 -45.82 2.30
CA ALA A 156 -19.22 -44.70 3.23
C ALA A 156 -17.86 -44.53 3.94
N ILE A 157 -17.19 -45.62 4.32
CA ILE A 157 -15.82 -45.58 4.89
C ILE A 157 -14.82 -45.01 3.87
N ILE A 158 -14.89 -45.45 2.61
CA ILE A 158 -14.05 -44.91 1.52
C ILE A 158 -14.25 -43.41 1.35
N MET A 159 -15.51 -42.96 1.37
CA MET A 159 -15.81 -41.54 1.23
C MET A 159 -15.38 -40.71 2.45
N ALA A 160 -15.48 -41.26 3.66
CA ALA A 160 -14.93 -40.61 4.86
C ALA A 160 -13.41 -40.42 4.78
N GLU A 161 -12.67 -41.41 4.27
CA GLU A 161 -11.23 -41.30 4.02
C GLU A 161 -10.92 -40.24 2.94
N ALA A 162 -11.66 -40.26 1.83
CA ALA A 162 -11.50 -39.28 0.75
C ALA A 162 -11.79 -37.84 1.25
N ASP A 163 -12.80 -37.66 2.10
CA ASP A 163 -13.14 -36.37 2.70
C ASP A 163 -12.07 -35.89 3.67
N LEU A 164 -11.52 -36.78 4.51
CA LEU A 164 -10.41 -36.44 5.40
C LEU A 164 -9.21 -35.92 4.60
N ARG A 165 -8.85 -36.65 3.53
CA ARG A 165 -7.74 -36.27 2.64
C ARG A 165 -7.97 -34.91 1.98
N ARG A 166 -9.20 -34.64 1.52
CA ARG A 166 -9.59 -33.34 0.95
C ARG A 166 -9.45 -32.20 1.96
N ILE A 167 -9.97 -32.39 3.18
CA ILE A 167 -9.93 -31.37 4.24
C ILE A 167 -8.49 -31.05 4.65
N VAL A 168 -7.64 -32.08 4.81
CA VAL A 168 -6.22 -31.90 5.14
C VAL A 168 -5.51 -31.12 4.04
N ALA A 169 -5.71 -31.49 2.77
CA ALA A 169 -5.11 -30.78 1.64
C ALA A 169 -5.57 -29.31 1.55
N GLN A 170 -6.85 -29.03 1.78
CA GLN A 170 -7.39 -27.67 1.79
C GLN A 170 -6.83 -26.83 2.96
N ARG A 171 -6.73 -27.43 4.16
CA ARG A 171 -6.15 -26.78 5.33
C ARG A 171 -4.68 -26.42 5.07
N ASP A 172 -3.91 -27.32 4.51
CA ASP A 172 -2.48 -27.12 4.27
C ASP A 172 -2.24 -26.02 3.21
N ASP A 173 -3.05 -25.98 2.15
CA ASP A 173 -3.00 -24.92 1.13
C ASP A 173 -3.39 -23.55 1.68
N ALA A 174 -4.46 -23.50 2.49
CA ALA A 174 -4.88 -22.28 3.17
C ALA A 174 -3.81 -21.77 4.14
N ARG A 175 -3.18 -22.67 4.90
CA ARG A 175 -2.07 -22.35 5.81
C ARG A 175 -0.87 -21.79 5.05
N GLN A 176 -0.44 -22.45 3.97
CA GLN A 176 0.68 -21.99 3.16
C GLN A 176 0.41 -20.64 2.47
N THR A 177 -0.86 -20.40 2.10
CA THR A 177 -1.27 -19.11 1.53
C THR A 177 -1.22 -18.00 2.58
N LEU A 178 -1.67 -18.28 3.81
CA LEU A 178 -1.59 -17.34 4.92
C LEU A 178 -0.14 -17.04 5.30
N GLU A 179 0.71 -18.06 5.46
CA GLU A 179 2.15 -17.90 5.76
C GLU A 179 2.82 -16.98 4.74
N ARG A 180 2.63 -17.23 3.45
CA ARG A 180 3.16 -16.37 2.38
C ARG A 180 2.61 -14.94 2.45
N ALA A 181 1.32 -14.76 2.72
CA ALA A 181 0.72 -13.44 2.82
C ALA A 181 1.31 -12.62 3.98
N LEU A 182 1.55 -13.26 5.12
CA LEU A 182 2.21 -12.64 6.28
C LEU A 182 3.64 -12.21 5.93
N ASP A 183 4.43 -13.11 5.34
CA ASP A 183 5.82 -12.84 4.94
C ASP A 183 5.92 -11.65 3.98
N PHE A 184 5.12 -11.62 2.90
CA PHE A 184 5.15 -10.52 1.93
C PHE A 184 4.67 -9.18 2.49
N SER A 185 3.88 -9.19 3.57
CA SER A 185 3.34 -7.97 4.19
C SER A 185 4.25 -7.36 5.25
N GLY A 186 5.37 -8.01 5.60
CA GLY A 186 6.24 -7.58 6.69
C GLY A 186 5.54 -7.64 8.07
N ILE A 187 4.50 -8.47 8.19
CA ILE A 187 3.73 -8.64 9.43
C ILE A 187 4.27 -9.86 10.17
N ALA A 188 4.65 -9.66 11.43
CA ALA A 188 4.93 -10.75 12.35
C ALA A 188 3.70 -11.00 13.23
N THR A 189 3.28 -12.25 13.35
CA THR A 189 2.22 -12.65 14.28
C THR A 189 2.82 -13.34 15.49
N TRP A 190 2.16 -13.24 16.64
CA TRP A 190 2.65 -13.87 17.85
C TRP A 190 1.53 -14.35 18.76
N ARG A 191 1.83 -15.37 19.55
CA ARG A 191 0.99 -15.91 20.62
C ARG A 191 1.77 -15.84 21.92
N TYR A 192 1.20 -15.19 22.92
CA TYR A 192 1.77 -15.05 24.25
C TYR A 192 0.91 -15.83 25.26
N ASP A 193 1.53 -16.78 25.95
CA ASP A 193 0.91 -17.47 27.08
C ASP A 193 1.23 -16.73 28.38
N ALA A 194 0.23 -16.08 28.96
CA ALA A 194 0.39 -15.27 30.17
C ALA A 194 0.69 -16.10 31.43
N ARG A 195 0.53 -17.43 31.41
CA ARG A 195 0.83 -18.31 32.56
C ARG A 195 2.30 -18.70 32.58
N THR A 196 2.85 -19.02 31.41
CA THR A 196 4.22 -19.53 31.26
C THR A 196 5.21 -18.44 30.89
N GLY A 197 4.75 -17.34 30.31
CA GLY A 197 5.60 -16.28 29.78
C GLY A 197 6.12 -16.57 28.36
N ALA A 198 5.77 -17.71 27.77
CA ALA A 198 6.26 -18.13 26.47
C ALA A 198 5.64 -17.31 25.34
N ILE A 199 6.46 -17.00 24.32
CA ILE A 199 6.02 -16.33 23.10
C ILE A 199 6.35 -17.21 21.90
N GLN A 200 5.35 -17.46 21.08
CA GLN A 200 5.50 -18.10 19.78
C GLN A 200 5.34 -17.04 18.70
N TRP A 201 6.13 -17.13 17.64
CA TRP A 201 6.15 -16.16 16.55
C TRP A 201 5.99 -16.87 15.20
N ASP A 202 5.25 -16.24 14.29
CA ASP A 202 5.06 -16.69 12.91
C ASP A 202 5.09 -15.49 11.94
N GLY A 203 5.29 -15.74 10.65
CA GLY A 203 5.36 -14.71 9.59
C GLY A 203 6.73 -14.03 9.49
N ALA A 204 6.74 -12.72 9.19
CA ALA A 204 7.95 -11.94 8.88
C ALA A 204 8.81 -11.57 10.11
N VAL A 205 8.94 -12.49 11.07
CA VAL A 205 9.57 -12.24 12.38
C VAL A 205 11.05 -11.91 12.25
N ALA A 206 11.78 -12.66 11.43
CA ALA A 206 13.22 -12.46 11.22
C ALA A 206 13.52 -11.08 10.60
N GLU A 207 12.67 -10.58 9.71
CA GLU A 207 12.81 -9.25 9.12
C GLU A 207 12.49 -8.13 10.11
N LEU A 208 11.50 -8.35 10.97
CA LEU A 208 11.04 -7.36 11.94
C LEU A 208 11.96 -7.28 13.18
N TRP A 209 12.47 -8.42 13.64
CA TRP A 209 13.20 -8.55 14.90
C TRP A 209 14.66 -8.97 14.75
N GLY A 210 15.09 -9.49 13.60
CA GLY A 210 16.41 -10.09 13.38
C GLY A 210 16.39 -11.62 13.36
N ALA A 211 17.40 -12.22 12.72
CA ALA A 211 17.49 -13.68 12.52
C ALA A 211 17.67 -14.49 13.82
N ASP A 212 18.03 -13.85 14.93
CA ASP A 212 18.21 -14.43 16.25
C ASP A 212 16.89 -14.59 17.05
N PHE A 213 15.75 -14.19 16.47
CA PHE A 213 14.47 -14.09 17.17
C PHE A 213 14.03 -15.37 17.88
N GLU A 214 14.27 -16.54 17.29
CA GLU A 214 13.82 -17.82 17.88
C GLU A 214 14.39 -18.05 19.27
N THR A 215 15.63 -17.59 19.50
CA THR A 215 16.29 -17.67 20.81
C THR A 215 16.09 -16.42 21.65
N ALA A 216 16.14 -15.23 21.03
CA ALA A 216 16.11 -13.97 21.75
C ALA A 216 14.70 -13.55 22.21
N LEU A 217 13.65 -14.08 21.56
CA LEU A 217 12.25 -13.71 21.80
C LEU A 217 11.36 -14.92 22.14
N ALA A 218 11.95 -15.99 22.67
CA ALA A 218 11.22 -17.20 23.08
C ALA A 218 10.28 -16.96 24.27
N ASP A 219 10.56 -15.94 25.07
CA ASP A 219 9.78 -15.56 26.24
C ASP A 219 9.65 -14.05 26.39
N ILE A 220 8.83 -13.66 27.37
CA ILE A 220 8.51 -12.27 27.64
C ILE A 220 9.70 -11.45 28.14
N ASP A 221 10.68 -12.06 28.81
CA ASP A 221 11.84 -11.33 29.31
C ASP A 221 12.79 -10.99 28.16
N GLY A 222 13.06 -11.94 27.26
CA GLY A 222 13.81 -11.69 26.03
C GLY A 222 13.15 -10.61 25.15
N PHE A 223 11.81 -10.62 25.07
CA PHE A 223 11.06 -9.53 24.44
C PHE A 223 11.36 -8.17 25.06
N TYR A 224 11.32 -8.04 26.39
CA TYR A 224 11.62 -6.75 27.05
C TYR A 224 13.07 -6.31 26.87
N GLU A 225 14.03 -7.23 26.75
CA GLU A 225 15.42 -6.89 26.49
C GLU A 225 15.62 -6.23 25.12
N ARG A 226 14.81 -6.61 24.12
CA ARG A 226 14.87 -6.06 22.76
C ARG A 226 14.28 -4.65 22.64
N LEU A 227 13.42 -4.26 23.58
CA LEU A 227 12.89 -2.90 23.67
C LEU A 227 13.96 -1.89 24.08
N LEU A 228 13.83 -0.67 23.59
CA LEU A 228 14.62 0.45 24.09
C LEU A 228 14.35 0.67 25.60
N PRO A 229 15.37 1.01 26.41
CA PRO A 229 15.22 1.17 27.86
C PRO A 229 14.09 2.12 28.26
N GLU A 230 13.88 3.19 27.50
CA GLU A 230 12.86 4.20 27.78
C GLU A 230 11.43 3.70 27.59
N ASP A 231 11.22 2.67 26.78
CA ASP A 231 9.88 2.17 26.43
C ASP A 231 9.47 0.95 27.28
N ARG A 232 10.41 0.28 27.95
CA ARG A 232 10.20 -0.97 28.70
C ARG A 232 9.10 -0.87 29.76
N ASP A 233 9.16 0.14 30.61
CA ASP A 233 8.22 0.28 31.73
C ASP A 233 6.80 0.57 31.23
N GLY A 234 6.68 1.41 30.19
CA GLY A 234 5.40 1.70 29.56
C GLY A 234 4.76 0.46 28.96
N VAL A 235 5.54 -0.34 28.21
CA VAL A 235 5.06 -1.59 27.61
C VAL A 235 4.66 -2.61 28.67
N ARG A 236 5.46 -2.76 29.75
CA ARG A 236 5.13 -3.63 30.90
C ARG A 236 3.79 -3.27 31.54
N ILE A 237 3.54 -2.00 31.77
CA ILE A 237 2.31 -1.51 32.39
C ILE A 237 1.09 -1.83 31.50
N VAL A 238 1.19 -1.54 30.20
CA VAL A 238 0.07 -1.77 29.26
C VAL A 238 -0.22 -3.26 29.11
N LEU A 239 0.81 -4.11 28.98
CA LEU A 239 0.62 -5.56 28.87
C LEU A 239 0.06 -6.13 30.18
N GLY A 240 0.61 -5.75 31.33
CA GLY A 240 0.12 -6.18 32.64
C GLY A 240 -1.33 -5.79 32.89
N GLY A 241 -1.74 -4.59 32.48
CA GLY A 241 -3.14 -4.16 32.54
C GLY A 241 -4.07 -4.98 31.65
N SER A 242 -3.62 -5.34 30.44
CA SER A 242 -4.35 -6.23 29.53
C SER A 242 -4.51 -7.63 30.11
N VAL A 243 -3.45 -8.21 30.69
CA VAL A 243 -3.46 -9.52 31.36
C VAL A 243 -4.42 -9.53 32.55
N ALA A 244 -4.42 -8.47 33.37
CA ALA A 244 -5.26 -8.40 34.56
C ALA A 244 -6.76 -8.25 34.24
N ASN A 245 -7.08 -7.49 33.18
CA ASN A 245 -8.46 -7.08 32.90
C ASN A 245 -9.08 -7.79 31.68
N GLY A 246 -8.31 -8.59 30.93
CA GLY A 246 -8.74 -9.21 29.68
C GLY A 246 -9.06 -8.19 28.57
N SER A 247 -8.47 -7.00 28.62
CA SER A 247 -8.71 -5.95 27.61
C SER A 247 -7.82 -6.14 26.39
N HIS A 248 -8.26 -5.66 25.23
CA HIS A 248 -7.45 -5.56 24.01
C HIS A 248 -6.09 -4.90 24.32
N TYR A 249 -5.02 -5.41 23.70
CA TYR A 249 -3.68 -4.88 23.85
C TYR A 249 -3.30 -4.14 22.58
N ALA A 250 -2.98 -2.85 22.71
CA ALA A 250 -2.50 -2.03 21.60
C ALA A 250 -1.47 -1.04 22.11
N THR A 251 -0.31 -0.99 21.47
CA THR A 251 0.78 -0.10 21.86
C THR A 251 1.76 0.12 20.71
N GLU A 252 2.54 1.19 20.81
CA GLU A 252 3.65 1.48 19.90
C GLU A 252 4.91 1.67 20.75
N TYR A 253 6.01 1.05 20.34
CA TYR A 253 7.28 1.12 21.07
C TYR A 253 8.45 1.00 20.10
N ARG A 254 9.63 1.35 20.59
CA ARG A 254 10.88 1.23 19.84
C ARG A 254 11.66 0.00 20.26
N ILE A 255 12.28 -0.62 19.26
CA ILE A 255 13.15 -1.78 19.41
C ILE A 255 14.55 -1.46 18.93
N GLN A 256 15.54 -2.18 19.46
CA GLN A 256 16.90 -2.16 18.97
C GLN A 256 17.11 -3.35 18.03
N HIS A 257 16.92 -3.14 16.72
CA HIS A 257 17.18 -4.17 15.72
C HIS A 257 18.71 -4.37 15.56
N PRO A 258 19.20 -5.61 15.43
CA PRO A 258 20.63 -5.93 15.47
C PRO A 258 21.39 -5.33 14.29
N GLU A 259 20.80 -5.41 13.09
CA GLU A 259 21.40 -4.90 11.86
C GLU A 259 20.88 -3.52 11.44
N ARG A 260 19.58 -3.28 11.66
CA ARG A 260 18.85 -2.13 11.13
C ARG A 260 18.74 -0.95 12.10
N GLY A 261 19.27 -1.05 13.31
CA GLY A 261 19.22 0.01 14.32
C GLY A 261 17.83 0.20 14.95
N VAL A 262 17.53 1.42 15.40
CA VAL A 262 16.26 1.70 16.08
C VAL A 262 15.08 1.59 15.11
N ARG A 263 14.05 0.84 15.51
CA ARG A 263 12.79 0.68 14.74
C ARG A 263 11.58 0.96 15.62
N TRP A 264 10.54 1.54 15.03
CA TRP A 264 9.23 1.71 15.65
C TRP A 264 8.32 0.56 15.27
N ILE A 265 7.80 -0.15 16.27
CA ILE A 265 6.88 -1.26 16.09
C ILE A 265 5.51 -0.87 16.63
N ALA A 266 4.48 -1.08 15.82
CA ALA A 266 3.08 -1.01 16.24
C ALA A 266 2.55 -2.41 16.48
N VAL A 267 1.86 -2.59 17.61
CA VAL A 267 1.33 -3.88 18.03
C VAL A 267 -0.14 -3.78 18.37
N ARG A 268 -0.89 -4.79 17.93
CA ARG A 268 -2.30 -5.00 18.27
C ARG A 268 -2.58 -6.46 18.54
N ALA A 269 -3.30 -6.75 19.61
CA ALA A 269 -3.60 -8.10 20.03
C ALA A 269 -4.93 -8.20 20.78
N ASP A 270 -5.50 -9.40 20.76
CA ASP A 270 -6.73 -9.74 21.46
C ASP A 270 -6.64 -11.13 22.09
N TRP A 271 -7.48 -11.36 23.10
CA TRP A 271 -7.49 -12.61 23.87
C TRP A 271 -8.25 -13.70 23.12
N ASP A 272 -7.69 -14.91 23.08
CA ASP A 272 -8.37 -16.05 22.49
C ASP A 272 -9.51 -16.53 23.40
N VAL A 273 -10.73 -16.06 23.11
CA VAL A 273 -11.95 -16.36 23.88
C VAL A 273 -12.40 -17.83 23.70
N ARG A 274 -11.85 -18.58 22.73
CA ARG A 274 -12.24 -19.97 22.47
C ARG A 274 -11.44 -20.95 23.33
N SER A 275 -10.19 -20.62 23.61
CA SER A 275 -9.40 -21.35 24.60
C SER A 275 -9.72 -20.80 25.99
N ASN A 276 -9.96 -21.66 26.98
CA ASN A 276 -9.97 -21.21 28.38
C ASN A 276 -8.54 -20.93 28.88
N ASP A 277 -7.63 -20.65 27.94
CA ASP A 277 -6.21 -20.45 28.12
C ASP A 277 -5.94 -18.95 28.01
N ALA A 278 -5.15 -18.42 28.95
CA ALA A 278 -4.79 -17.01 28.98
C ALA A 278 -3.78 -16.71 27.85
N ILE A 279 -4.23 -16.86 26.61
CA ILE A 279 -3.44 -16.69 25.40
C ILE A 279 -3.85 -15.38 24.72
N LEU A 280 -2.87 -14.49 24.60
CA LEU A 280 -2.98 -13.24 23.85
C LEU A 280 -2.38 -13.45 22.45
N THR A 281 -3.15 -13.18 21.40
CA THR A 281 -2.67 -13.33 20.01
C THR A 281 -2.66 -11.97 19.33
N GLY A 282 -1.54 -11.63 18.68
CA GLY A 282 -1.36 -10.32 18.10
C GLY A 282 -0.51 -10.27 16.84
N ILE A 283 -0.45 -9.07 16.29
CA ILE A 283 0.38 -8.72 15.14
C ILE A 283 1.33 -7.59 15.52
N SER A 284 2.49 -7.58 14.89
CA SER A 284 3.53 -6.56 15.00
C SER A 284 3.94 -6.09 13.61
N ILE A 285 4.04 -4.77 13.43
CA ILE A 285 4.34 -4.13 12.14
C ILE A 285 5.40 -3.03 12.34
N ASP A 286 6.41 -2.98 11.47
CA ASP A 286 7.40 -1.89 11.44
C ASP A 286 6.75 -0.62 10.85
N ILE A 287 6.61 0.41 11.68
CA ILE A 287 6.06 1.72 11.30
C ILE A 287 7.13 2.82 11.29
N THR A 288 8.42 2.46 11.24
CA THR A 288 9.54 3.42 11.28
C THR A 288 9.46 4.45 10.15
N GLU A 289 9.16 3.99 8.94
CA GLU A 289 9.05 4.89 7.78
C GLU A 289 7.86 5.85 7.94
N GLN A 290 6.73 5.35 8.45
CA GLN A 290 5.57 6.17 8.74
C GLN A 290 5.89 7.23 9.81
N LYS A 291 6.58 6.87 10.89
CA LYS A 291 7.01 7.80 11.94
C LYS A 291 7.96 8.87 11.40
N SER A 292 8.95 8.49 10.59
CA SER A 292 9.87 9.45 9.97
C SER A 292 9.14 10.44 9.04
N ARG A 293 8.20 9.96 8.21
CA ARG A 293 7.36 10.83 7.37
C ARG A 293 6.51 11.78 8.21
N GLN A 294 5.94 11.30 9.31
CA GLN A 294 5.15 12.12 10.23
C GLN A 294 5.98 13.21 10.92
N GLU A 295 7.19 12.87 11.38
CA GLU A 295 8.11 13.84 12.00
C GLU A 295 8.54 14.92 11.02
N ASN A 296 8.92 14.53 9.79
CA ASN A 296 9.27 15.48 8.73
C ASN A 296 8.10 16.42 8.39
N ALA A 297 6.88 15.89 8.29
CA ALA A 297 5.69 16.71 8.06
C ALA A 297 5.44 17.70 9.22
N ASN A 298 5.63 17.26 10.47
CA ASN A 298 5.48 18.13 11.65
C ASN A 298 6.51 19.25 11.68
N LEU A 299 7.77 18.98 11.29
CA LEU A 299 8.82 19.98 11.19
C LEU A 299 8.51 21.02 10.11
N LEU A 300 8.08 20.58 8.92
CA LEU A 300 7.64 21.46 7.84
C LEU A 300 6.47 22.35 8.28
N MET A 301 5.48 21.77 8.96
CA MET A 301 4.35 22.54 9.50
C MET A 301 4.80 23.60 10.49
N ARG A 302 5.76 23.30 11.37
CA ARG A 302 6.29 24.27 12.33
C ARG A 302 7.01 25.43 11.62
N GLU A 303 7.82 25.11 10.62
CA GLU A 303 8.53 26.10 9.80
C GLU A 303 7.54 26.99 9.02
N LEU A 304 6.53 26.41 8.38
CA LEU A 304 5.47 27.15 7.70
C LEU A 304 4.71 28.08 8.65
N HIS A 305 4.39 27.62 9.87
CA HIS A 305 3.75 28.48 10.88
C HIS A 305 4.63 29.67 11.29
N HIS A 306 5.93 29.44 11.48
CA HIS A 306 6.86 30.53 11.76
C HIS A 306 6.91 31.54 10.60
N ARG A 307 6.92 31.08 9.34
CA ARG A 307 6.92 31.95 8.16
C ARG A 307 5.63 32.73 7.98
N MET A 308 4.47 32.08 8.13
CA MET A 308 3.17 32.79 8.11
C MET A 308 3.13 33.91 9.14
N ARG A 309 3.64 33.66 10.36
CA ARG A 309 3.71 34.69 11.41
C ARG A 309 4.58 35.87 10.99
N ASN A 310 5.71 35.63 10.32
CA ASN A 310 6.58 36.68 9.80
C ASN A 310 5.88 37.48 8.68
N LEU A 311 5.22 36.81 7.73
CA LEU A 311 4.47 37.47 6.65
C LEU A 311 3.36 38.37 7.20
N PHE A 312 2.58 37.89 8.16
CA PHE A 312 1.55 38.73 8.80
C PHE A 312 2.14 39.93 9.52
N ALA A 313 3.28 39.77 10.20
CA ALA A 313 3.98 40.90 10.81
C ALA A 313 4.43 41.94 9.76
N THR A 314 4.94 41.50 8.61
CA THR A 314 5.29 42.38 7.48
C THR A 314 4.07 43.09 6.92
N VAL A 315 2.95 42.40 6.72
CA VAL A 315 1.68 43.01 6.26
C VAL A 315 1.18 44.05 7.26
N SER A 316 1.16 43.72 8.56
CA SER A 316 0.76 44.69 9.59
C SER A 316 1.68 45.92 9.63
N ALA A 317 2.97 45.74 9.39
CA ALA A 317 3.93 46.84 9.28
C ALA A 317 3.65 47.71 8.05
N ILE A 318 3.40 47.11 6.88
CA ILE A 318 3.01 47.84 5.66
C ILE A 318 1.77 48.69 5.93
N ILE A 319 0.71 48.12 6.51
CA ILE A 319 -0.53 48.83 6.81
C ILE A 319 -0.26 50.01 7.75
N SER A 320 0.42 49.77 8.88
CA SER A 320 0.66 50.77 9.92
C SER A 320 1.55 51.92 9.43
N LEU A 321 2.60 51.61 8.67
CA LEU A 321 3.52 52.61 8.12
C LEU A 321 2.85 53.44 7.01
N THR A 322 2.04 52.82 6.16
CA THR A 322 1.37 53.53 5.05
C THR A 322 0.32 54.52 5.56
N ARG A 323 -0.28 54.26 6.73
CA ARG A 323 -1.30 55.16 7.30
C ARG A 323 -0.77 56.55 7.62
N HIS A 324 0.47 56.62 8.11
CA HIS A 324 1.11 57.89 8.47
C HIS A 324 1.56 58.71 7.25
N ALA A 325 1.58 58.06 6.09
CA ALA A 325 2.12 58.58 4.84
C ALA A 325 1.06 59.09 3.87
N ALA A 326 -0.15 58.55 3.99
CA ALA A 326 -1.23 58.81 3.06
C ALA A 326 -1.85 60.19 3.31
N THR A 327 -2.24 60.83 2.22
CA THR A 327 -2.86 62.16 2.24
C THR A 327 -4.37 62.10 2.47
N ASP A 328 -5.02 61.04 1.96
CA ASP A 328 -6.42 60.72 2.16
C ASP A 328 -6.66 59.20 2.14
N VAL A 329 -7.92 58.78 2.17
CA VAL A 329 -8.31 57.36 2.21
C VAL A 329 -8.03 56.65 0.88
N ASP A 330 -8.22 57.32 -0.26
CA ASP A 330 -8.04 56.71 -1.57
C ASP A 330 -6.54 56.51 -1.86
N ASP A 331 -5.71 57.50 -1.54
CA ASP A 331 -4.24 57.42 -1.58
C ASP A 331 -3.70 56.35 -0.63
N TYR A 332 -4.32 56.17 0.55
CA TYR A 332 -3.98 55.10 1.48
C TYR A 332 -4.26 53.71 0.91
N VAL A 333 -5.45 53.50 0.33
CA VAL A 333 -5.86 52.23 -0.27
C VAL A 333 -4.96 51.91 -1.47
N GLU A 334 -4.73 52.87 -2.36
CA GLU A 334 -3.88 52.67 -3.54
C GLU A 334 -2.46 52.25 -3.15
N ARG A 335 -1.85 52.93 -2.16
CA ARG A 335 -0.51 52.62 -1.68
C ARG A 335 -0.40 51.26 -0.99
N ILE A 336 -1.39 50.87 -0.19
CA ILE A 336 -1.40 49.55 0.45
C ILE A 336 -1.52 48.46 -0.61
N THR A 337 -2.46 48.59 -1.53
CA THR A 337 -2.68 47.59 -2.59
C THR A 337 -1.40 47.38 -3.40
N GLY A 338 -0.76 48.45 -3.87
CA GLY A 338 0.49 48.34 -4.63
C GLY A 338 1.63 47.67 -3.84
N ARG A 339 1.72 47.89 -2.52
CA ARG A 339 2.72 47.24 -1.67
C ARG A 339 2.41 45.78 -1.38
N LEU A 340 1.14 45.43 -1.19
CA LEU A 340 0.72 44.04 -1.06
C LEU A 340 0.96 43.26 -2.35
N ASP A 341 0.73 43.87 -3.52
CA ASP A 341 1.02 43.28 -4.82
C ASP A 341 2.53 43.04 -4.99
N ALA A 342 3.37 44.00 -4.58
CA ALA A 342 4.82 43.84 -4.60
C ALA A 342 5.29 42.70 -3.69
N LEU A 343 4.71 42.59 -2.48
CA LEU A 343 4.99 41.49 -1.58
C LEU A 343 4.55 40.15 -2.18
N ASN A 344 3.37 40.10 -2.82
CA ASN A 344 2.84 38.89 -3.44
C ASN A 344 3.74 38.43 -4.61
N ARG A 345 4.24 39.35 -5.45
CA ARG A 345 5.25 39.05 -6.48
C ARG A 345 6.48 38.38 -5.89
N ALA A 346 7.02 38.93 -4.80
CA ALA A 346 8.17 38.32 -4.11
C ALA A 346 7.86 36.91 -3.58
N GLN A 347 6.66 36.69 -3.04
CA GLN A 347 6.23 35.38 -2.57
C GLN A 347 6.10 34.37 -3.71
N ASN A 348 5.52 34.74 -4.86
CA ASN A 348 5.40 33.87 -6.02
C ASN A 348 6.76 33.39 -6.53
N VAL A 349 7.76 34.27 -6.54
CA VAL A 349 9.14 33.91 -6.93
C VAL A 349 9.75 32.89 -5.96
N LEU A 350 9.44 32.97 -4.66
CA LEU A 350 9.91 32.01 -3.65
C LEU A 350 9.22 30.65 -3.75
N LEU A 351 7.96 30.60 -4.19
CA LEU A 351 7.21 29.35 -4.39
C LEU A 351 7.76 28.50 -5.56
N GLY A 352 8.40 29.14 -6.55
CA GLY A 352 8.97 28.46 -7.72
C GLY A 352 10.37 27.86 -7.52
N ALA A 353 11.09 28.30 -6.48
CA ALA A 353 12.40 27.75 -6.07
C ALA A 353 12.23 26.93 -4.78
N ASN A 354 13.27 26.29 -4.25
CA ASN A 354 13.24 25.47 -3.02
C ASN A 354 12.91 26.27 -1.71
N PHE A 355 12.07 27.31 -1.78
CA PHE A 355 11.59 28.19 -0.70
C PHE A 355 12.67 28.91 0.11
N MET A 356 13.93 28.87 -0.33
CA MET A 356 15.07 29.44 0.39
C MET A 356 15.63 30.68 -0.30
N THR A 357 15.61 30.72 -1.63
CA THR A 357 16.14 31.83 -2.43
C THR A 357 15.30 32.04 -3.68
N GLY A 358 15.14 33.28 -4.11
CA GLY A 358 14.48 33.64 -5.37
C GLY A 358 15.46 34.21 -6.39
N SER A 359 15.22 33.96 -7.67
CA SER A 359 16.01 34.54 -8.77
C SER A 359 15.70 36.03 -8.95
N MET A 360 16.74 36.86 -9.10
CA MET A 360 16.59 38.28 -9.44
C MET A 360 15.89 38.45 -10.79
N HIS A 361 16.20 37.61 -11.77
CA HIS A 361 15.52 37.64 -13.08
C HIS A 361 14.04 37.31 -12.94
N ALA A 362 13.68 36.33 -12.12
CA ALA A 362 12.28 36.00 -11.87
C ALA A 362 11.53 37.19 -11.23
N LEU A 363 12.14 37.86 -10.25
CA LEU A 363 11.57 39.08 -9.67
C LEU A 363 11.40 40.20 -10.72
N LEU A 364 12.41 40.46 -11.54
CA LEU A 364 12.35 41.53 -12.54
C LEU A 364 11.38 41.22 -13.68
N ARG A 365 11.17 39.95 -14.04
CA ARG A 365 10.08 39.55 -14.95
C ARG A 365 8.71 39.90 -14.40
N GLU A 366 8.47 39.67 -13.11
CA GLU A 366 7.22 40.08 -12.44
C GLU A 366 7.06 41.61 -12.40
N VAL A 367 8.16 42.35 -12.24
CA VAL A 367 8.17 43.82 -12.29
C VAL A 367 7.90 44.34 -13.70
N GLU A 368 8.56 43.81 -14.72
CA GLU A 368 8.36 44.17 -16.13
C GLU A 368 6.93 43.86 -16.59
N ALA A 369 6.35 42.74 -16.14
CA ALA A 369 4.96 42.41 -16.44
C ALA A 369 3.97 43.46 -15.89
N ALA A 370 4.25 44.02 -14.70
CA ALA A 370 3.45 45.09 -14.11
C ALA A 370 3.76 46.47 -14.74
N PHE A 371 4.99 46.68 -15.21
CA PHE A 371 5.48 47.94 -15.77
C PHE A 371 6.23 47.69 -17.09
N PRO A 372 5.52 47.56 -18.25
CA PRO A 372 6.09 47.08 -19.51
C PRO A 372 7.20 47.94 -20.15
N ARG A 373 7.40 49.16 -19.65
CA ARG A 373 8.43 50.12 -20.11
C ARG A 373 9.69 50.13 -19.24
N ILE A 374 9.81 49.15 -18.34
CA ILE A 374 11.02 48.90 -17.56
C ILE A 374 11.83 47.83 -18.30
N ARG A 375 13.07 48.19 -18.66
CA ARG A 375 14.08 47.27 -19.17
C ARG A 375 15.11 47.00 -18.09
N TRP A 376 15.74 45.84 -18.17
CA TRP A 376 16.66 45.41 -17.13
C TRP A 376 17.75 44.49 -17.67
N SER A 377 18.96 44.57 -17.09
CA SER A 377 20.09 43.71 -17.44
C SER A 377 21.08 43.51 -16.28
N GLY A 378 21.63 42.30 -16.16
CA GLY A 378 22.60 41.94 -15.13
C GLY A 378 22.70 40.42 -14.96
N PRO A 379 23.63 39.91 -14.12
CA PRO A 379 23.74 38.48 -13.84
C PRO A 379 22.53 37.95 -13.04
N ASP A 380 22.13 36.69 -13.24
CA ASP A 380 21.05 36.12 -12.42
C ASP A 380 21.59 35.71 -11.06
N LEU A 381 21.00 36.30 -10.01
CA LEU A 381 21.46 36.15 -8.64
C LEU A 381 20.35 35.52 -7.80
N LEU A 382 20.73 34.60 -6.91
CA LEU A 382 19.84 34.01 -5.93
C LEU A 382 19.82 34.85 -4.66
N LEU A 383 18.70 35.54 -4.46
CA LEU A 383 18.47 36.41 -3.31
C LEU A 383 17.80 35.61 -2.18
N PRO A 384 18.26 35.73 -0.92
CA PRO A 384 17.51 35.23 0.22
C PRO A 384 16.17 35.97 0.37
N GLU A 385 15.19 35.33 1.02
CA GLU A 385 13.82 35.85 1.18
C GLU A 385 13.76 37.32 1.63
N ASN A 386 14.52 37.68 2.67
CA ASN A 386 14.54 39.05 3.19
C ASN A 386 15.02 40.08 2.16
N ALA A 387 16.00 39.72 1.34
CA ALA A 387 16.53 40.57 0.28
C ALA A 387 15.57 40.65 -0.91
N LEU A 388 14.96 39.53 -1.28
CA LEU A 388 14.00 39.47 -2.37
C LEU A 388 12.77 40.33 -2.08
N VAL A 389 12.20 40.24 -0.87
CA VAL A 389 11.07 41.08 -0.43
C VAL A 389 11.47 42.55 -0.40
N ALA A 390 12.66 42.88 0.14
CA ALA A 390 13.14 44.25 0.15
C ALA A 390 13.30 44.81 -1.27
N MET A 391 13.85 44.02 -2.21
CA MET A 391 14.01 44.41 -3.61
C MET A 391 12.67 44.59 -4.32
N ALA A 392 11.71 43.69 -4.10
CA ALA A 392 10.37 43.83 -4.66
C ALA A 392 9.71 45.15 -4.25
N LEU A 393 9.84 45.51 -2.97
CA LEU A 393 9.33 46.78 -2.45
C LEU A 393 10.06 47.97 -3.06
N VAL A 394 11.40 47.93 -3.14
CA VAL A 394 12.23 48.99 -3.75
C VAL A 394 11.82 49.21 -5.22
N PHE A 395 11.78 48.15 -6.03
CA PHE A 395 11.40 48.26 -7.44
C PHE A 395 9.98 48.75 -7.63
N ASN A 396 9.04 48.30 -6.79
CA ASN A 396 7.66 48.77 -6.87
C ASN A 396 7.52 50.25 -6.55
N GLU A 397 8.22 50.74 -5.51
CA GLU A 397 8.22 52.16 -5.15
C GLU A 397 8.88 53.01 -6.23
N LEU A 398 10.00 52.57 -6.81
CA LEU A 398 10.65 53.27 -7.92
C LEU A 398 9.77 53.30 -9.17
N ALA A 399 9.20 52.17 -9.57
CA ALA A 399 8.32 52.09 -10.72
C ALA A 399 7.06 52.97 -10.55
N THR A 400 6.46 52.96 -9.35
CA THR A 400 5.31 53.80 -9.04
C THR A 400 5.68 55.29 -9.10
N ASN A 401 6.85 55.67 -8.57
CA ASN A 401 7.34 57.05 -8.66
C ASN A 401 7.61 57.47 -10.11
N ALA A 402 8.20 56.58 -10.92
CA ALA A 402 8.42 56.84 -12.33
C ALA A 402 7.10 57.06 -13.09
N VAL A 403 6.04 56.33 -12.75
CA VAL A 403 4.69 56.51 -13.33
C VAL A 403 4.05 57.82 -12.87
N LYS A 404 4.11 58.14 -11.57
CA LYS A 404 3.42 59.31 -11.01
C LYS A 404 4.14 60.64 -11.27
N HIS A 405 5.47 60.62 -11.28
CA HIS A 405 6.31 61.82 -11.21
C HIS A 405 7.54 61.80 -12.12
N GLY A 406 7.87 60.66 -12.73
CA GLY A 406 9.11 60.45 -13.49
C GLY A 406 8.88 60.11 -14.96
N ALA A 407 9.85 59.41 -15.56
CA ALA A 407 9.88 59.11 -17.00
C ALA A 407 8.64 58.38 -17.52
N LEU A 408 8.00 57.55 -16.70
CA LEU A 408 6.84 56.77 -17.12
C LEU A 408 5.52 57.56 -17.07
N SER A 409 5.54 58.84 -16.67
CA SER A 409 4.36 59.70 -16.69
C SER A 409 3.94 60.12 -18.11
N GLY A 410 4.91 60.32 -19.01
CA GLY A 410 4.71 60.63 -20.43
C GLY A 410 4.60 59.40 -21.31
N ALA A 411 4.34 59.57 -22.61
CA ALA A 411 4.20 58.46 -23.56
C ALA A 411 5.54 57.91 -24.08
N SER A 412 6.62 58.69 -24.00
CA SER A 412 7.93 58.39 -24.61
C SER A 412 9.04 58.04 -23.62
N GLY A 413 8.76 58.06 -22.31
CA GLY A 413 9.79 57.76 -21.33
C GLY A 413 9.89 56.26 -21.02
N ASP A 414 11.11 55.88 -20.65
CA ASP A 414 11.54 54.51 -20.36
C ASP A 414 12.41 54.47 -19.10
N VAL A 415 12.53 53.29 -18.51
CA VAL A 415 13.39 53.01 -17.37
C VAL A 415 14.33 51.87 -17.71
N ASP A 416 15.61 52.02 -17.38
CA ASP A 416 16.62 50.97 -17.48
C ASP A 416 17.20 50.64 -16.10
N ILE A 417 17.21 49.34 -15.76
CA ILE A 417 17.75 48.81 -14.51
C ILE A 417 18.98 47.95 -14.83
N GLN A 418 20.15 48.36 -14.37
CA GLN A 418 21.37 47.59 -14.56
C GLN A 418 21.95 47.17 -13.22
N TRP A 419 22.46 45.95 -13.09
CA TRP A 419 23.22 45.57 -11.91
C TRP A 419 24.43 44.70 -12.23
N THR A 420 25.40 44.77 -11.32
CA THR A 420 26.62 43.97 -11.32
C THR A 420 26.96 43.54 -9.90
N GLN A 421 27.73 42.46 -9.77
CA GLN A 421 28.27 42.04 -8.49
C GLN A 421 29.76 41.75 -8.64
N ASP A 422 30.55 42.19 -7.67
CA ASP A 422 31.98 41.95 -7.67
C ASP A 422 32.30 40.43 -7.67
N PRO A 423 33.38 40.00 -8.34
CA PRO A 423 33.79 38.60 -8.42
C PRO A 423 34.01 37.95 -7.06
N GLU A 424 33.94 36.63 -7.03
CA GLU A 424 34.21 35.85 -5.84
C GLU A 424 35.69 36.00 -5.43
N GLY A 425 35.94 36.52 -4.20
CA GLY A 425 37.28 36.74 -3.66
C GLY A 425 37.66 38.20 -3.40
N GLN A 426 36.94 39.18 -3.94
CA GLN A 426 37.18 40.60 -3.67
C GLN A 426 36.61 41.01 -2.29
N GLN A 427 37.35 41.79 -1.50
CA GLN A 427 36.88 42.33 -0.21
C GLN A 427 37.03 43.86 -0.16
N PRO A 428 35.93 44.62 0.05
CA PRO A 428 34.54 44.14 0.18
C PRO A 428 33.96 43.69 -1.17
N ARG A 429 33.13 42.63 -1.15
CA ARG A 429 32.33 42.21 -2.32
C ARG A 429 31.06 43.05 -2.34
N LEU A 430 30.87 43.85 -3.39
CA LEU A 430 29.73 44.76 -3.50
C LEU A 430 28.82 44.34 -4.66
N PHE A 431 27.53 44.49 -4.41
CA PHE A 431 26.49 44.51 -5.44
C PHE A 431 26.16 45.97 -5.75
N ARG A 432 26.11 46.32 -7.03
CA ARG A 432 25.80 47.67 -7.51
C ARG A 432 24.63 47.60 -8.47
N LEU A 433 23.58 48.36 -8.18
CA LEU A 433 22.42 48.51 -9.04
C LEU A 433 22.23 49.98 -9.39
N THR A 434 22.00 50.24 -10.67
CA THR A 434 21.71 51.55 -11.22
C THR A 434 20.32 51.53 -11.83
N TRP A 435 19.47 52.46 -11.42
CA TRP A 435 18.17 52.76 -12.01
C TRP A 435 18.29 54.07 -12.78
N THR A 436 17.95 54.04 -14.06
CA THR A 436 18.05 55.21 -14.95
C THR A 436 16.69 55.47 -15.59
N GLU A 437 16.16 56.66 -15.37
CA GLU A 437 14.96 57.17 -16.05
C GLU A 437 15.37 58.03 -17.25
N SER A 438 14.67 57.93 -18.38
CA SER A 438 14.97 58.70 -19.59
C SER A 438 13.70 59.09 -20.35
N GLY A 439 13.76 60.19 -21.10
CA GLY A 439 12.65 60.62 -21.97
C GLY A 439 11.55 61.42 -21.26
N ASN A 440 11.92 62.21 -20.25
CA ASN A 440 10.98 63.01 -19.46
C ASN A 440 10.62 64.34 -20.16
N ASP A 441 9.32 64.68 -20.20
CA ASP A 441 8.78 65.88 -20.87
C ASP A 441 8.84 67.15 -19.98
N GLY A 442 9.92 67.33 -19.22
CA GLY A 442 10.13 68.52 -18.38
C GLY A 442 11.35 68.44 -17.46
N PRO A 443 11.78 69.58 -16.87
CA PRO A 443 12.89 69.61 -15.92
C PRO A 443 12.54 68.84 -14.65
N ILE A 444 13.36 67.84 -14.34
CA ILE A 444 13.23 67.02 -13.13
C ILE A 444 14.16 67.58 -12.06
N GLY A 445 13.63 67.82 -10.87
CA GLY A 445 14.38 68.31 -9.73
C GLY A 445 14.07 67.54 -8.46
N PRO A 446 14.88 67.70 -7.40
CA PRO A 446 14.58 67.12 -6.11
C PRO A 446 13.18 67.57 -5.65
N PRO A 447 12.32 66.66 -5.15
CA PRO A 447 10.98 67.02 -4.73
C PRO A 447 11.01 67.97 -3.53
N GLU A 448 10.10 68.94 -3.48
CA GLU A 448 9.97 69.86 -2.33
C GLU A 448 9.62 69.16 -1.02
N LYS A 449 8.99 67.98 -1.11
CA LYS A 449 8.70 67.09 0.02
C LYS A 449 9.13 65.67 -0.32
N THR A 450 9.98 65.09 0.51
CA THR A 450 10.35 63.67 0.40
C THR A 450 9.10 62.82 0.63
N SER A 451 8.71 62.03 -0.38
CA SER A 451 7.59 61.11 -0.22
C SER A 451 7.94 60.05 0.83
N PHE A 452 6.94 59.55 1.54
CA PHE A 452 7.15 58.47 2.49
C PHE A 452 7.64 57.16 1.81
N GLY A 453 7.25 56.93 0.55
CA GLY A 453 7.77 55.82 -0.26
C GLY A 453 9.29 55.91 -0.42
N THR A 454 9.80 57.11 -0.66
CA THR A 454 11.23 57.43 -0.75
C THR A 454 11.97 57.15 0.57
N LEU A 455 11.37 57.51 1.71
CA LEU A 455 11.92 57.24 3.06
C LEU A 455 11.94 55.74 3.38
N LEU A 456 10.90 55.01 3.00
CA LEU A 456 10.78 53.58 3.27
C LEU A 456 11.75 52.77 2.41
N MET A 457 11.92 53.16 1.14
CA MET A 457 12.96 52.60 0.26
C MET A 457 14.37 52.81 0.83
N GLU A 458 14.68 54.03 1.30
CA GLU A 458 15.96 54.31 1.97
C GLU A 458 16.16 53.46 3.21
N ARG A 459 15.11 53.29 4.01
CA ARG A 459 15.14 52.45 5.21
C ARG A 459 15.30 50.98 4.86
N SER A 460 14.65 50.47 3.82
CA SER A 460 14.82 49.10 3.34
C SER A 460 16.24 48.85 2.86
N VAL A 461 16.83 49.77 2.09
CA VAL A 461 18.21 49.62 1.61
C VAL A 461 19.23 49.73 2.76
N ARG A 462 19.08 50.71 3.65
CA ARG A 462 20.03 50.93 4.76
C ARG A 462 19.89 49.92 5.89
N ASN A 463 18.67 49.62 6.32
CA ASN A 463 18.44 48.81 7.51
C ASN A 463 18.27 47.31 7.20
N ASN A 464 17.61 46.94 6.10
CA ASN A 464 17.37 45.52 5.78
C ASN A 464 18.50 44.92 4.94
N LEU A 465 19.07 45.72 4.02
CA LEU A 465 20.12 45.27 3.09
C LEU A 465 21.52 45.77 3.49
N GLY A 466 21.62 46.71 4.42
CA GLY A 466 22.91 47.22 4.94
C GLY A 466 23.70 48.09 3.95
N GLY A 467 23.04 48.64 2.92
CA GLY A 467 23.70 49.37 1.83
C GLY A 467 23.43 50.87 1.80
N THR A 468 23.87 51.51 0.73
CA THR A 468 23.65 52.93 0.44
C THR A 468 22.78 53.11 -0.80
N ILE A 469 22.10 54.25 -0.86
CA ILE A 469 21.26 54.66 -1.97
C ILE A 469 21.52 56.15 -2.22
N GLU A 470 21.88 56.50 -3.44
CA GLU A 470 22.23 57.84 -3.88
C GLU A 470 21.38 58.24 -5.08
N ARG A 471 21.00 59.52 -5.16
CA ARG A 471 20.14 60.05 -6.23
C ARG A 471 20.82 61.20 -6.94
N HIS A 472 20.82 61.14 -8.25
CA HIS A 472 21.37 62.13 -9.15
C HIS A 472 20.23 62.63 -10.05
N TRP A 473 19.85 63.88 -9.85
CA TRP A 473 18.84 64.54 -10.68
C TRP A 473 19.56 65.17 -11.87
N GLU A 474 19.48 64.51 -13.02
CA GLU A 474 20.09 64.96 -14.26
C GLU A 474 19.04 65.67 -15.14
N PRO A 475 19.45 66.59 -16.04
CA PRO A 475 18.52 67.25 -16.95
C PRO A 475 17.71 66.29 -17.83
N THR A 476 18.25 65.08 -18.05
CA THR A 476 17.70 64.02 -18.90
C THR A 476 16.83 63.01 -18.14
N GLY A 477 16.87 63.00 -16.80
CA GLY A 477 16.35 61.87 -16.03
C GLY A 477 16.73 61.85 -14.55
N LEU A 478 16.07 60.99 -13.78
CA LEU A 478 16.56 60.55 -12.47
C LEU A 478 17.51 59.37 -12.67
N LYS A 479 18.72 59.47 -12.12
CA LYS A 479 19.62 58.34 -11.95
C LYS A 479 19.76 58.00 -10.47
N LEU A 480 19.67 56.73 -10.13
CA LEU A 480 19.73 56.25 -8.76
C LEU A 480 20.67 55.07 -8.65
N ASP A 481 21.62 55.16 -7.72
CA ASP A 481 22.65 54.15 -7.51
C ASP A 481 22.48 53.52 -6.12
N ILE A 482 22.35 52.19 -6.09
CA ILE A 482 22.26 51.37 -4.87
C ILE A 482 23.52 50.52 -4.78
N THR A 483 24.21 50.61 -3.64
CA THR A 483 25.39 49.77 -3.35
C THR A 483 25.14 48.95 -2.09
N LEU A 484 25.25 47.63 -2.18
CA LEU A 484 25.00 46.71 -1.07
C LEU A 484 26.24 45.85 -0.78
N PRO A 485 26.52 45.55 0.50
CA PRO A 485 27.49 44.52 0.88
C PRO A 485 26.88 43.11 0.71
N ALA A 486 26.44 42.78 -0.51
CA ALA A 486 25.76 41.53 -0.81
C ALA A 486 26.73 40.45 -1.32
N ARG A 487 26.52 39.21 -0.87
CA ARG A 487 27.24 38.01 -1.32
C ARG A 487 26.26 37.01 -1.91
N TRP A 488 25.45 37.45 -2.86
CA TRP A 488 24.51 36.56 -3.54
C TRP A 488 25.26 35.64 -4.50
N ARG A 489 24.73 34.43 -4.68
CA ARG A 489 25.30 33.43 -5.60
C ARG A 489 24.65 33.60 -6.97
N ASP A 490 25.37 33.26 -8.01
CA ASP A 490 24.78 33.15 -9.34
C ASP A 490 23.77 31.99 -9.36
N ALA A 491 22.68 32.14 -10.13
CA ALA A 491 21.54 31.22 -10.18
C ALA A 491 21.77 29.95 -10.99
#